data_AF-A0A951CYA1-F1
#
_entry.id   AF-A0A951CYA1-F1
#
_cell.length_a   1.000
_cell.length_b   1.000
_cell.length_c   1.000
_cell.angle_alpha   90.00
_cell.angle_beta   90.00
_cell.angle_gamma   90.00
#
_symmetry.space_group_name_H-M   'P 1'
#
loop_
_entity.id
_entity.type
_entity.pdbx_description
1 polymer ?
#
loop_
_entity_poly.entity_id
_entity_poly.type
_entity_poly.pdbx_seq_one_letter_code
_entity_poly.pdbx_strand_id
1 'polypeptide(L)'
;MRRTVPPSAEIEARIDQLLAVGVGENPREALSELAKLGARLIIQRAVEDEFDAWLGRARYERRPEYQRGLRNYDSGMRNGFRPRRVQTGEGELEIQIPQVREAAGTFCSSLFPRGTKLLRTEPLKAMVIGAFVRGLSMRDVESLCEKAGMGKLPKSTVSKICQELRDRFEQFKRRDLYDVRMVALFLDATFLAVRPDGPKEGVLIAWGFTEDGERVLLQVMLGMRESFEDW
;
A
#
# COMPACT_ATOMS: atom_id res chain seq x y z
N MET A 1 20.05 -24.02 -1.48
CA MET A 1 20.37 -24.42 -0.09
C MET A 1 19.09 -24.89 0.59
N ARG A 2 19.07 -26.06 1.23
CA ARG A 2 17.85 -26.62 1.85
C ARG A 2 17.64 -25.91 3.20
N ARG A 3 16.64 -25.04 3.30
CA ARG A 3 16.36 -24.26 4.51
C ARG A 3 15.63 -25.12 5.53
N THR A 4 16.31 -25.54 6.60
CA THR A 4 15.76 -26.43 7.64
C THR A 4 14.78 -25.69 8.55
N VAL A 5 15.08 -24.45 8.91
CA VAL A 5 14.23 -23.63 9.78
C VAL A 5 13.19 -22.89 8.93
N PRO A 6 11.92 -22.76 9.37
CA PRO A 6 10.97 -21.87 8.71
C PRO A 6 11.40 -20.41 8.88
N PRO A 7 11.18 -19.55 7.87
CA PRO A 7 11.49 -18.13 7.97
C PRO A 7 10.89 -17.42 9.20
N SER A 8 9.69 -17.80 9.64
CA SER A 8 9.11 -17.27 10.89
C SER A 8 10.01 -17.50 12.11
N ALA A 9 10.51 -18.72 12.31
CA ALA A 9 11.39 -19.05 13.44
C ALA A 9 12.77 -18.35 13.34
N GLU A 10 13.26 -18.08 12.12
CA GLU A 10 14.46 -17.26 11.95
C GLU A 10 14.22 -15.79 12.35
N ILE A 11 13.00 -15.27 12.13
CA ILE A 11 12.62 -13.92 12.57
C ILE A 11 12.44 -13.87 14.09
N GLU A 12 11.80 -14.89 14.69
CA GLU A 12 11.67 -15.03 16.16
C GLU A 12 13.05 -15.01 16.83
N ALA A 13 14.00 -15.83 16.36
CA ALA A 13 15.36 -15.83 16.89
C ALA A 13 16.05 -14.46 16.76
N ARG A 14 15.74 -13.69 15.70
CA ARG A 14 16.27 -12.34 15.52
C ARG A 14 15.66 -11.34 16.52
N ILE A 15 14.37 -11.49 16.82
CA ILE A 15 13.69 -10.70 17.85
C ILE A 15 14.28 -11.03 19.23
N ASP A 16 14.45 -12.31 19.56
CA ASP A 16 15.05 -12.73 20.83
C ASP A 16 16.47 -12.17 21.00
N GLN A 17 17.28 -12.21 19.93
CA GLN A 17 18.61 -11.62 19.92
C GLN A 17 18.56 -10.09 20.17
N LEU A 18 17.64 -9.38 19.52
CA LEU A 18 17.47 -7.93 19.70
C LEU A 18 17.10 -7.59 21.15
N LEU A 19 16.21 -8.38 21.76
CA LEU A 19 15.77 -8.18 23.14
C LEU A 19 16.86 -8.56 24.16
N ALA A 20 17.67 -9.57 23.87
CA ALA A 20 18.73 -10.04 24.77
C ALA A 20 19.97 -9.12 24.83
N VAL A 21 20.38 -8.55 23.70
CA VAL A 21 21.60 -7.71 23.62
C VAL A 21 21.37 -6.29 24.15
N GLY A 22 20.12 -5.88 24.31
CA GLY A 22 19.77 -4.69 25.05
C GLY A 22 19.50 -3.49 24.15
N VAL A 23 18.24 -3.09 24.23
CA VAL A 23 17.61 -1.78 24.05
C VAL A 23 18.38 -0.61 24.73
N GLY A 24 19.52 -0.87 25.38
CA GLY A 24 20.18 0.02 26.34
C GLY A 24 20.97 1.19 25.75
N GLU A 25 21.59 1.03 24.58
CA GLU A 25 22.36 2.13 23.96
C GLU A 25 21.48 3.04 23.10
N ASN A 26 20.45 2.50 22.45
CA ASN A 26 19.51 3.28 21.64
C ASN A 26 18.08 2.70 21.66
N PRO A 27 17.28 3.01 22.70
CA PRO A 27 15.98 2.36 22.91
C PRO A 27 14.97 2.64 21.79
N ARG A 28 15.06 3.80 21.14
CA ARG A 28 14.16 4.19 20.03
C ARG A 28 14.46 3.43 18.74
N GLU A 29 15.74 3.20 18.47
CA GLU A 29 16.17 2.41 17.32
C GLU A 29 15.81 0.93 17.53
N ALA A 30 16.05 0.40 18.73
CA ALA A 30 15.62 -0.95 19.07
C ALA A 30 14.10 -1.14 18.96
N LEU A 31 13.30 -0.16 19.39
CA LEU A 31 11.85 -0.19 19.22
C LEU A 31 11.44 -0.20 17.74
N SER A 32 12.08 0.62 16.91
CA SER A 32 11.81 0.66 15.45
C SER A 32 12.14 -0.66 14.78
N GLU A 33 13.28 -1.27 15.12
CA GLU A 33 13.68 -2.58 14.59
C GLU A 33 12.77 -3.70 15.10
N LEU A 34 12.35 -3.65 16.36
CA LEU A 34 11.38 -4.58 16.91
C LEU A 34 10.02 -4.48 16.20
N ALA A 35 9.54 -3.26 15.92
CA ALA A 35 8.30 -3.03 15.19
C ALA A 35 8.36 -3.63 13.77
N LYS A 36 9.45 -3.39 13.04
CA LYS A 36 9.70 -4.00 11.71
C LYS A 36 9.73 -5.52 11.78
N LEU A 37 10.47 -6.10 12.73
CA LEU A 37 10.58 -7.56 12.88
C LEU A 37 9.24 -8.18 13.29
N GLY A 38 8.50 -7.55 14.21
CA GLY A 38 7.17 -8.00 14.63
C GLY A 38 6.17 -7.99 13.48
N ALA A 39 6.10 -6.90 12.71
CA ALA A 39 5.26 -6.82 11.52
C ALA A 39 5.64 -7.90 10.49
N ARG A 40 6.94 -8.10 10.26
CA ARG A 40 7.46 -9.15 9.37
C ARG A 40 7.08 -10.55 9.86
N LEU A 41 7.19 -10.83 11.16
CA LEU A 41 6.86 -12.12 11.76
C LEU A 41 5.38 -12.44 11.57
N ILE A 42 4.48 -11.51 11.89
CA ILE A 42 3.03 -11.71 11.77
C ILE A 42 2.65 -12.06 10.32
N ILE A 43 3.17 -11.30 9.35
CA ILE A 43 2.89 -11.54 7.93
C ILE A 43 3.51 -12.86 7.47
N GLN A 44 4.75 -13.16 7.89
CA GLN A 44 5.43 -14.39 7.54
C GLN A 44 4.68 -15.62 8.06
N ARG A 45 4.22 -15.57 9.32
CA ARG A 45 3.43 -16.63 9.94
C ARG A 45 2.12 -16.86 9.20
N ALA A 46 1.39 -15.77 8.91
CA ALA A 46 0.13 -15.86 8.17
C ALA A 46 0.30 -16.55 6.81
N VAL A 47 1.35 -16.24 6.06
CA VAL A 47 1.62 -16.89 4.76
C VAL A 47 2.03 -18.35 4.91
N GLU A 48 2.80 -18.69 5.95
CA GLU A 48 3.16 -20.07 6.25
C GLU A 48 1.93 -20.89 6.64
N ASP A 49 1.05 -20.35 7.47
CA ASP A 49 -0.20 -20.99 7.88
C ASP A 49 -1.17 -21.16 6.70
N GLU A 50 -1.30 -20.16 5.83
CA GLU A 50 -2.05 -20.27 4.56
C GLU A 50 -1.52 -21.42 3.70
N PHE A 51 -0.19 -21.58 3.64
CA PHE A 51 0.44 -22.63 2.86
C PHE A 51 0.24 -24.01 3.49
N ASP A 52 0.32 -24.12 4.81
CA ASP A 52 0.09 -25.36 5.55
C ASP A 52 -1.36 -25.84 5.35
N ALA A 53 -2.33 -24.92 5.45
CA ALA A 53 -3.73 -25.19 5.15
C ALA A 53 -3.95 -25.59 3.67
N TRP A 54 -3.31 -24.89 2.74
CA TRP A 54 -3.40 -25.20 1.30
C TRP A 54 -2.76 -26.54 0.93
N LEU A 55 -1.67 -26.92 1.59
CA LEU A 55 -0.99 -28.20 1.38
C LEU A 55 -1.65 -29.37 2.12
N GLY A 56 -2.50 -29.06 3.11
CA GLY A 56 -3.15 -30.02 4.00
C GLY A 56 -2.19 -30.70 4.98
N ARG A 57 -1.00 -30.11 5.22
CA ARG A 57 0.05 -30.69 6.08
C ARG A 57 0.95 -29.63 6.68
N ALA A 58 1.28 -29.83 7.95
CA ALA A 58 2.27 -29.03 8.65
C ALA A 58 3.69 -29.22 8.09
N ARG A 59 4.59 -28.31 8.45
CA ARG A 59 6.02 -28.46 8.14
C ARG A 59 6.57 -29.73 8.79
N TYR A 60 7.37 -30.49 8.04
CA TYR A 60 7.93 -31.79 8.43
C TYR A 60 6.95 -32.95 8.64
N GLU A 61 5.65 -32.69 8.53
CA GLU A 61 4.66 -33.75 8.52
C GLU A 61 4.85 -34.64 7.28
N ARG A 62 4.94 -35.96 7.52
CA ARG A 62 5.16 -36.92 6.45
C ARG A 62 3.92 -37.00 5.57
N ARG A 63 4.14 -37.04 4.26
CA ARG A 63 3.07 -37.33 3.32
C ARG A 63 2.60 -38.78 3.50
N PRO A 64 1.27 -39.04 3.56
CA PRO A 64 0.75 -40.39 3.55
C PRO A 64 1.18 -41.18 2.31
N GLU A 65 1.35 -42.50 2.46
CA GLU A 65 1.85 -43.35 1.39
C GLU A 65 0.91 -43.41 0.18
N TYR A 66 -0.41 -43.37 0.38
CA TYR A 66 -1.39 -43.36 -0.71
C TYR A 66 -1.33 -42.10 -1.59
N GLN A 67 -0.81 -40.98 -1.07
CA GLN A 67 -0.55 -39.77 -1.86
C GLN A 67 0.74 -39.91 -2.72
N ARG A 68 1.51 -40.98 -2.47
CA ARG A 68 2.45 -41.71 -3.34
C ARG A 68 2.47 -41.46 -4.86
N GLY A 69 2.99 -40.34 -5.38
CA GLY A 69 3.12 -40.15 -6.84
C GLY A 69 1.85 -39.63 -7.52
N LEU A 70 0.84 -39.27 -6.72
CA LEU A 70 -0.28 -38.48 -7.20
C LEU A 70 0.18 -37.06 -7.54
N ARG A 71 -0.63 -36.35 -8.33
CA ARG A 71 -0.47 -34.92 -8.64
C ARG A 71 -1.74 -34.17 -8.24
N ASN A 72 -2.08 -34.21 -6.96
CA ASN A 72 -3.15 -33.41 -6.35
C ASN A 72 -2.53 -32.33 -5.43
N TYR A 73 -3.33 -31.59 -4.67
CA TYR A 73 -2.80 -30.57 -3.76
C TYR A 73 -2.01 -31.21 -2.60
N ASP A 74 -2.60 -32.24 -2.00
CA ASP A 74 -2.01 -32.98 -0.89
C ASP A 74 -0.81 -33.83 -1.31
N SER A 75 -0.51 -34.04 -2.59
CA SER A 75 0.68 -34.80 -3.00
C SER A 75 1.96 -33.97 -2.95
N GLY A 76 1.80 -32.64 -2.90
CA GLY A 76 2.85 -31.65 -3.05
C GLY A 76 3.99 -31.78 -2.03
N MET A 77 5.19 -31.43 -2.47
CA MET A 77 6.37 -31.30 -1.63
C MET A 77 6.81 -29.84 -1.53
N ARG A 78 7.15 -29.40 -0.32
CA ARG A 78 7.77 -28.09 -0.09
C ARG A 78 9.08 -27.97 -0.87
N ASN A 79 9.29 -26.84 -1.53
CA ASN A 79 10.41 -26.61 -2.42
C ASN A 79 11.09 -25.26 -2.18
N GLY A 80 11.33 -24.94 -0.90
CA GLY A 80 11.96 -23.68 -0.51
C GLY A 80 11.00 -22.49 -0.52
N PHE A 81 11.57 -21.30 -0.69
CA PHE A 81 10.87 -20.02 -0.57
C PHE A 81 11.35 -19.05 -1.64
N ARG A 82 10.45 -18.14 -2.05
CA ARG A 82 10.78 -17.01 -2.91
C ARG A 82 10.57 -15.68 -2.16
N PRO A 83 11.48 -14.70 -2.30
CA PRO A 83 11.34 -13.42 -1.63
C PRO A 83 10.24 -12.57 -2.29
N ARG A 84 9.49 -11.87 -1.46
CA ARG A 84 8.48 -10.88 -1.85
C ARG A 84 8.60 -9.67 -0.94
N ARG A 85 8.48 -8.48 -1.52
CA ARG A 85 8.64 -7.23 -0.79
C ARG A 85 7.29 -6.57 -0.53
N VAL A 86 7.14 -6.02 0.66
CA VAL A 86 5.98 -5.24 1.11
C VAL A 86 6.49 -3.94 1.70
N GLN A 87 6.03 -2.80 1.18
CA GLN A 87 6.33 -1.50 1.78
C GLN A 87 5.23 -1.15 2.79
N THR A 88 5.65 -0.86 4.01
CA THR A 88 4.80 -0.54 5.15
C THR A 88 5.21 0.81 5.75
N GLY A 89 4.41 1.35 6.68
CA GLY A 89 4.79 2.55 7.43
C GLY A 89 6.06 2.36 8.28
N GLU A 90 6.30 1.13 8.75
CA GLU A 90 7.50 0.78 9.53
C GLU A 90 8.74 0.56 8.65
N GLY A 91 8.57 0.40 7.33
CA GLY A 91 9.66 0.14 6.41
C GLY A 91 9.34 -0.90 5.34
N GLU A 92 10.32 -1.16 4.48
CA GLU A 92 10.25 -2.26 3.49
C GLU A 92 10.54 -3.61 4.19
N LEU A 93 9.58 -4.53 4.11
CA LEU A 93 9.65 -5.86 4.68
C LEU A 93 9.87 -6.89 3.56
N GLU A 94 10.76 -7.86 3.80
CA GLU A 94 10.94 -9.02 2.93
C GLU A 94 10.28 -10.26 3.52
N ILE A 95 9.26 -10.77 2.83
CA ILE A 95 8.48 -11.95 3.18
C ILE A 95 8.87 -13.11 2.26
N GLN A 96 9.05 -14.27 2.84
CA GLN A 96 9.48 -15.49 2.17
C GLN A 96 8.24 -16.34 1.86
N ILE A 97 7.81 -16.34 0.59
CA ILE A 97 6.62 -17.11 0.18
C ILE A 97 7.00 -18.57 -0.05
N PRO A 98 6.35 -19.53 0.61
CA PRO A 98 6.59 -20.95 0.40
C PRO A 98 6.38 -21.36 -1.06
N GLN A 99 7.22 -22.29 -1.52
CA GLN A 99 7.12 -22.90 -2.84
C GLN A 99 6.82 -24.39 -2.72
N VAL A 100 6.18 -24.92 -3.75
CA VAL A 100 5.77 -26.32 -3.84
C VAL A 100 6.24 -26.91 -5.16
N ARG A 101 6.51 -28.21 -5.17
CA ARG A 101 6.72 -29.06 -6.35
C ARG A 101 5.80 -30.27 -6.27
N GLU A 102 5.51 -30.91 -7.41
CA GLU A 102 4.69 -32.14 -7.49
C GLU A 102 3.26 -32.01 -6.93
N ALA A 103 2.75 -30.79 -6.82
CA ALA A 103 1.34 -30.51 -6.55
C ALA A 103 0.56 -30.30 -7.85
N ALA A 104 -0.78 -30.44 -7.79
CA ALA A 104 -1.68 -30.12 -8.90
C ALA A 104 -1.57 -28.67 -9.39
N GLY A 105 -1.22 -27.74 -8.49
CA GLY A 105 -1.16 -26.32 -8.79
C GLY A 105 -0.08 -25.60 -7.98
N THR A 106 0.12 -24.34 -8.31
CA THR A 106 1.04 -23.47 -7.58
C THR A 106 0.31 -22.72 -6.48
N PHE A 107 0.92 -22.67 -5.29
CA PHE A 107 0.41 -21.87 -4.19
C PHE A 107 0.38 -20.38 -4.53
N CYS A 108 -0.78 -19.76 -4.26
CA CYS A 108 -1.00 -18.33 -4.30
C CYS A 108 -1.59 -17.90 -2.96
N SER A 109 -0.84 -17.11 -2.20
CA SER A 109 -1.31 -16.54 -0.94
C SER A 109 -2.38 -15.48 -1.21
N SER A 110 -3.39 -15.40 -0.33
CA SER A 110 -4.40 -14.33 -0.34
C SER A 110 -3.78 -12.96 -0.07
N LEU A 111 -2.79 -12.91 0.82
CA LEU A 111 -2.03 -11.70 1.13
C LEU A 111 -1.08 -11.29 0.00
N PHE A 112 -0.64 -12.24 -0.83
CA PHE A 112 0.30 -12.01 -1.93
C PHE A 112 -0.25 -12.49 -3.28
N PRO A 113 -1.26 -11.79 -3.84
CA PRO A 113 -1.87 -12.16 -5.10
C PRO A 113 -0.86 -12.13 -6.26
N ARG A 114 -1.14 -12.93 -7.30
CA ARG A 114 -0.34 -12.97 -8.52
C ARG A 114 -0.35 -11.62 -9.24
N GLY A 115 0.73 -11.32 -9.95
CA GLY A 115 0.85 -10.12 -10.81
C GLY A 115 1.39 -8.87 -10.11
N THR A 116 1.07 -8.65 -8.83
CA THR A 116 1.54 -7.44 -8.13
C THR A 116 2.97 -7.64 -7.63
N LYS A 117 4.00 -7.12 -8.31
CA LYS A 117 5.42 -7.36 -7.93
C LYS A 117 5.80 -6.78 -6.55
N LEU A 118 5.20 -5.67 -6.13
CA LEU A 118 5.49 -4.96 -4.90
C LEU A 118 4.18 -4.50 -4.25
N LEU A 119 3.95 -4.94 -3.02
CA LEU A 119 2.75 -4.58 -2.25
C LEU A 119 3.02 -3.36 -1.38
N ARG A 120 1.97 -2.57 -1.15
CA ARG A 120 2.00 -1.41 -0.26
C ARG A 120 0.79 -1.46 0.63
N THR A 121 1.00 -1.23 1.92
CA THR A 121 -0.10 -1.13 2.87
C THR A 121 -0.93 0.14 2.62
N GLU A 122 -2.21 0.09 2.96
CA GLU A 122 -3.11 1.25 2.83
C GLU A 122 -2.62 2.48 3.63
N PRO A 123 -2.13 2.35 4.88
CA PRO A 123 -1.61 3.50 5.62
C PRO A 123 -0.42 4.18 4.93
N LEU A 124 0.48 3.42 4.29
CA LEU A 124 1.59 4.00 3.52
C LEU A 124 1.08 4.81 2.32
N LYS A 125 0.10 4.26 1.58
CA LYS A 125 -0.51 4.99 0.45
C LYS A 125 -1.21 6.26 0.94
N ALA A 126 -1.96 6.18 2.02
CA ALA A 126 -2.66 7.33 2.62
C ALA A 126 -1.68 8.42 3.06
N MET A 127 -0.53 8.05 3.63
CA MET A 127 0.51 9.00 4.02
C MET A 127 1.13 9.70 2.79
N VAL A 128 1.42 8.96 1.73
CA VAL A 128 1.91 9.50 0.46
C VAL A 128 0.92 10.51 -0.13
N ILE A 129 -0.36 10.12 -0.20
CA ILE A 129 -1.46 10.99 -0.66
C ILE A 129 -1.58 12.22 0.24
N GLY A 130 -1.55 12.03 1.57
CA GLY A 130 -1.69 13.10 2.55
C GLY A 130 -0.54 14.10 2.53
N ALA A 131 0.68 13.67 2.21
CA ALA A 131 1.84 14.54 2.04
C ALA A 131 1.70 15.38 0.75
N PHE A 132 1.29 14.75 -0.36
CA PHE A 132 1.04 15.46 -1.61
C PHE A 132 -0.07 16.51 -1.46
N VAL A 133 -1.20 16.17 -0.82
CA VAL A 133 -2.31 17.10 -0.55
C VAL A 133 -1.87 18.28 0.34
N ARG A 134 -0.86 18.09 1.21
CA ARG A 134 -0.28 19.14 2.05
C ARG A 134 0.76 20.01 1.33
N GLY A 135 0.92 19.84 0.02
CA GLY A 135 1.74 20.70 -0.82
C GLY A 135 3.17 20.21 -1.05
N LEU A 136 3.52 18.99 -0.63
CA LEU A 136 4.82 18.42 -0.93
C LEU A 136 4.88 17.98 -2.40
N SER A 137 5.98 18.29 -3.08
CA SER A 137 6.17 17.81 -4.45
C SER A 137 6.39 16.29 -4.44
N MET A 138 6.15 15.65 -5.59
CA MET A 138 6.39 14.20 -5.73
C MET A 138 7.84 13.80 -5.42
N ARG A 139 8.81 14.71 -5.62
CA ARG A 139 10.23 14.49 -5.27
C ARG A 139 10.46 14.66 -3.76
N ASP A 140 9.77 15.58 -3.11
CA ASP A 140 9.85 15.75 -1.66
C ASP A 140 9.28 14.52 -0.95
N VAL A 141 8.15 13.99 -1.43
CA VAL A 141 7.56 12.75 -0.91
C VAL A 141 8.50 11.56 -1.11
N GLU A 142 9.11 11.42 -2.30
CA GLU A 142 10.14 10.41 -2.56
C GLU A 142 11.30 10.53 -1.55
N SER A 143 11.85 11.73 -1.36
CA SER A 143 12.94 11.98 -0.41
C SER A 143 12.55 11.69 1.04
N LEU A 144 11.33 12.04 1.45
CA LEU A 144 10.82 11.74 2.79
C LEU A 144 10.67 10.24 3.02
N CYS A 145 10.10 9.51 2.07
CA CYS A 145 9.98 8.06 2.16
C CYS A 145 11.35 7.37 2.23
N GLU A 146 12.33 7.87 1.47
CA GLU A 146 13.72 7.37 1.53
C GLU A 146 14.35 7.63 2.91
N LYS A 147 14.26 8.86 3.42
CA LYS A 147 14.77 9.24 4.75
C LYS A 147 14.12 8.47 5.89
N ALA A 148 12.82 8.16 5.76
CA ALA A 148 12.07 7.40 6.74
C ALA A 148 12.24 5.87 6.59
N GLY A 149 13.02 5.39 5.62
CA GLY A 149 13.27 3.96 5.44
C GLY A 149 12.08 3.16 4.91
N MET A 150 11.11 3.79 4.24
CA MET A 150 9.89 3.15 3.70
C MET A 150 10.13 2.32 2.42
N GLY A 151 11.40 2.16 2.03
CA GLY A 151 11.81 1.56 0.77
C GLY A 151 11.84 2.56 -0.38
N LYS A 152 12.20 2.07 -1.57
CA LYS A 152 12.30 2.92 -2.76
C LYS A 152 10.90 3.25 -3.29
N LEU A 153 10.47 4.50 -3.12
CA LEU A 153 9.25 5.05 -3.70
C LEU A 153 9.60 6.16 -4.69
N PRO A 154 10.00 5.82 -5.93
CA PRO A 154 10.40 6.84 -6.90
C PRO A 154 9.24 7.76 -7.26
N LYS A 155 9.52 8.99 -7.70
CA LYS A 155 8.52 9.98 -8.17
C LYS A 155 7.40 9.36 -9.02
N SER A 156 7.74 8.47 -9.94
CA SER A 156 6.77 7.80 -10.83
C SER A 156 5.78 6.91 -10.06
N THR A 157 6.22 6.28 -8.97
CA THR A 157 5.38 5.50 -8.06
C THR A 157 4.52 6.42 -7.20
N VAL A 158 5.09 7.48 -6.63
CA VAL A 158 4.33 8.48 -5.86
C VAL A 158 3.21 9.06 -6.71
N SER A 159 3.51 9.40 -7.96
CA SER A 159 2.53 9.87 -8.95
C SER A 159 1.43 8.85 -9.20
N LYS A 160 1.76 7.56 -9.38
CA LYS A 160 0.76 6.48 -9.53
C LYS A 160 -0.12 6.31 -8.30
N ILE A 161 0.44 6.40 -7.09
CA ILE A 161 -0.36 6.33 -5.85
C ILE A 161 -1.33 7.51 -5.79
N CYS A 162 -0.87 8.70 -6.16
CA CYS A 162 -1.73 9.89 -6.20
C CYS A 162 -2.72 9.90 -7.37
N GLN A 163 -2.65 8.98 -8.33
CA GLN A 163 -3.68 8.86 -9.37
C GLN A 163 -5.05 8.48 -8.77
N GLU A 164 -5.10 7.81 -7.63
CA GLU A 164 -6.34 7.54 -6.91
C GLU A 164 -7.11 8.83 -6.57
N LEU A 165 -6.41 9.95 -6.33
CA LEU A 165 -7.06 11.25 -6.14
C LEU A 165 -7.82 11.71 -7.38
N ARG A 166 -7.37 11.33 -8.59
CA ARG A 166 -8.06 11.67 -9.83
C ARG A 166 -9.38 10.92 -9.92
N ASP A 167 -9.39 9.64 -9.57
CA ASP A 167 -10.61 8.84 -9.58
C ASP A 167 -11.63 9.38 -8.57
N ARG A 168 -11.17 9.73 -7.37
CA ARG A 168 -12.00 10.40 -6.36
C ARG A 168 -12.51 11.77 -6.83
N PHE A 169 -11.68 12.53 -7.53
CA PHE A 169 -12.07 13.82 -8.10
C PHE A 169 -13.11 13.66 -9.23
N GLU A 170 -12.96 12.67 -10.10
CA GLU A 170 -13.94 12.37 -11.14
C GLU A 170 -15.28 11.89 -10.54
N GLN A 171 -15.25 11.11 -9.46
CA GLN A 171 -16.45 10.76 -8.71
C GLN A 171 -17.10 12.00 -8.07
N PHE A 172 -16.30 12.88 -7.46
CA PHE A 172 -16.78 14.14 -6.91
C PHE A 172 -17.47 14.99 -7.98
N LYS A 173 -16.91 15.10 -9.19
CA LYS A 173 -17.48 15.88 -10.30
C LYS A 173 -18.81 15.34 -10.81
N ARG A 174 -19.06 14.03 -10.66
CA ARG A 174 -20.25 13.32 -11.19
C ARG A 174 -21.28 13.00 -10.13
N ARG A 175 -21.01 13.29 -8.86
CA ARG A 175 -21.94 12.99 -7.77
C ARG A 175 -23.23 13.77 -7.97
N ASP A 176 -24.31 13.21 -7.46
CA ASP A 176 -25.60 13.87 -7.46
C ASP A 176 -25.59 15.08 -6.51
N LEU A 177 -26.27 16.15 -6.92
CA LEU A 177 -26.49 17.36 -6.15
C LEU A 177 -27.98 17.60 -5.84
N TYR A 178 -28.87 16.68 -6.22
CA TYR A 178 -30.33 16.80 -6.08
C TYR A 178 -30.77 17.15 -4.65
N ASP A 179 -30.17 16.50 -3.65
CA ASP A 179 -30.49 16.72 -2.24
C ASP A 179 -29.80 17.96 -1.64
N VAL A 180 -28.93 18.65 -2.39
CA VAL A 180 -28.21 19.83 -1.90
C VAL A 180 -29.11 21.06 -2.04
N ARG A 181 -29.97 21.28 -1.04
CA ARG A 181 -30.81 22.48 -0.95
C ARG A 181 -29.98 23.68 -0.52
N MET A 182 -29.84 24.66 -1.42
CA MET A 182 -29.00 25.83 -1.22
C MET A 182 -29.81 27.13 -1.28
N VAL A 183 -29.45 28.08 -0.42
CA VAL A 183 -30.01 29.43 -0.38
C VAL A 183 -29.19 30.42 -1.21
N ALA A 184 -27.91 30.10 -1.45
CA ALA A 184 -27.00 30.93 -2.23
C ALA A 184 -25.95 30.09 -2.95
N LEU A 185 -25.57 30.56 -4.14
CA LEU A 185 -24.48 30.03 -4.97
C LEU A 185 -23.43 31.13 -5.13
N PHE A 186 -22.18 30.80 -4.81
CA PHE A 186 -21.02 31.65 -5.01
C PHE A 186 -20.11 31.02 -6.05
N LEU A 187 -19.71 31.82 -7.03
CA LEU A 187 -18.83 31.44 -8.10
C LEU A 187 -17.54 32.24 -7.95
N ASP A 188 -16.41 31.56 -7.95
CA ASP A 188 -15.07 32.15 -7.80
C ASP A 188 -14.12 31.58 -8.86
N ALA A 189 -13.06 32.31 -9.15
CA ALA A 189 -12.02 31.91 -10.10
C ALA A 189 -10.64 32.20 -9.53
N THR A 190 -9.81 31.16 -9.40
CA THR A 190 -8.41 31.30 -9.00
C THR A 190 -7.49 30.97 -10.17
N PHE A 191 -6.58 31.89 -10.49
CA PHE A 191 -5.61 31.70 -11.59
C PHE A 191 -4.28 31.15 -11.07
N LEU A 192 -3.96 29.92 -11.47
CA LEU A 192 -2.76 29.20 -11.03
C LEU A 192 -1.74 29.10 -12.15
N ALA A 193 -0.46 29.26 -11.80
CA ALA A 193 0.64 28.96 -12.72
C ALA A 193 0.82 27.44 -12.80
N VAL A 194 0.38 26.83 -13.90
CA VAL A 194 0.45 25.37 -14.10
C VAL A 194 1.77 24.95 -14.77
N ARG A 195 2.43 25.88 -15.48
CA ARG A 195 3.73 25.69 -16.14
C ARG A 195 4.66 26.87 -15.83
N PRO A 196 5.99 26.65 -15.76
CA PRO A 196 6.95 27.72 -15.49
C PRO A 196 6.82 28.94 -16.41
N ASP A 197 6.66 28.71 -17.72
CA ASP A 197 6.62 29.75 -18.75
C ASP A 197 5.27 29.80 -19.50
N GLY A 198 4.18 29.37 -18.85
CA GLY A 198 2.83 29.34 -19.44
C GLY A 198 1.90 30.41 -18.91
N PRO A 199 0.80 30.72 -19.62
CA PRO A 199 -0.27 31.54 -19.04
C PRO A 199 -0.83 30.84 -17.80
N LYS A 200 -1.30 31.64 -16.82
CA LYS A 200 -2.04 31.08 -15.69
C LYS A 200 -3.33 30.45 -16.20
N GLU A 201 -3.67 29.28 -15.67
CA GLU A 201 -4.93 28.61 -15.98
C GLU A 201 -5.96 28.98 -14.90
N GLY A 202 -7.19 29.26 -15.33
CA GLY A 202 -8.29 29.57 -14.43
C GLY A 202 -8.87 28.28 -13.83
N VAL A 203 -9.00 28.26 -12.50
CA VAL A 203 -9.76 27.24 -11.78
C VAL A 203 -11.04 27.88 -11.31
N LEU A 204 -12.16 27.48 -11.92
CA LEU A 204 -13.50 27.91 -11.55
C LEU A 204 -13.99 27.05 -10.38
N ILE A 205 -14.59 27.70 -9.38
CA ILE A 205 -15.00 27.09 -8.13
C ILE A 205 -16.44 27.50 -7.83
N ALA A 206 -17.31 26.52 -7.64
CA ALA A 206 -18.69 26.73 -7.22
C ALA A 206 -18.89 26.32 -5.76
N TRP A 207 -19.36 27.24 -4.94
CA TRP A 207 -19.70 27.03 -3.53
C TRP A 207 -21.19 27.25 -3.30
N GLY A 208 -21.86 26.29 -2.66
CA GLY A 208 -23.23 26.43 -2.19
C GLY A 208 -23.26 26.72 -0.69
N PHE A 209 -24.23 27.50 -0.25
CA PHE A 209 -24.61 27.61 1.16
C PHE A 209 -25.98 26.98 1.35
N THR A 210 -26.06 25.97 2.24
CA THR A 210 -27.29 25.22 2.46
C THR A 210 -28.32 26.01 3.27
N GLU A 211 -29.57 25.54 3.30
CA GLU A 211 -30.62 26.09 4.18
C GLU A 211 -30.21 26.04 5.67
N ASP A 212 -29.36 25.09 6.05
CA ASP A 212 -28.80 24.94 7.39
C ASP A 212 -27.58 25.84 7.66
N GLY A 213 -27.15 26.63 6.67
CA GLY A 213 -26.00 27.53 6.76
C GLY A 213 -24.64 26.85 6.55
N GLU A 214 -24.60 25.60 6.08
CA GLU A 214 -23.34 24.91 5.78
C GLU A 214 -22.79 25.30 4.41
N ARG A 215 -21.46 25.45 4.32
CA ARG A 215 -20.78 25.70 3.05
C ARG A 215 -20.37 24.38 2.39
N VAL A 216 -20.87 24.14 1.18
CA VAL A 216 -20.61 22.94 0.39
C VAL A 216 -19.86 23.31 -0.89
N LEU A 217 -18.69 22.70 -1.12
CA LEU A 217 -18.00 22.80 -2.41
C LEU A 217 -18.81 22.01 -3.42
N LEU A 218 -19.37 22.63 -4.45
CA LEU A 218 -20.26 21.98 -5.43
C LEU A 218 -19.47 21.41 -6.60
N GLN A 219 -18.61 22.24 -7.22
CA GLN A 219 -17.85 21.88 -8.40
C GLN A 219 -16.51 22.61 -8.46
N VAL A 220 -15.52 21.97 -9.08
CA VAL A 220 -14.25 22.58 -9.47
C VAL A 220 -13.95 22.18 -10.91
N MET A 221 -13.67 23.15 -11.77
CA MET A 221 -13.31 22.89 -13.16
C MET A 221 -12.23 23.85 -13.66
N LEU A 222 -11.55 23.44 -14.74
CA LEU A 222 -10.65 24.32 -15.47
C LEU A 222 -11.49 25.18 -16.41
N GLY A 223 -11.31 26.50 -16.34
CA GLY A 223 -11.85 27.46 -17.30
C GLY A 223 -10.69 28.11 -18.05
N MET A 224 -10.52 27.75 -19.33
CA MET A 224 -9.39 28.21 -20.12
C MET A 224 -9.75 29.55 -20.78
N ARG A 225 -9.63 30.62 -19.98
CA ARG A 225 -9.93 32.04 -20.28
C ARG A 225 -11.39 32.41 -20.05
N GLU A 226 -11.65 33.70 -19.91
CA GLU A 226 -12.98 34.32 -19.75
C GLU A 226 -13.88 34.02 -20.95
N SER A 227 -14.38 32.79 -21.02
CA SER A 227 -15.30 32.29 -22.04
C SER A 227 -16.69 32.19 -21.42
N PHE A 228 -17.70 32.64 -22.15
CA PHE A 228 -19.09 32.39 -21.77
C PHE A 228 -19.44 30.90 -21.82
N GLU A 229 -18.77 30.11 -22.69
CA GLU A 229 -19.01 28.66 -22.79
C GLU A 229 -18.51 27.86 -21.58
N ASP A 230 -17.58 28.42 -20.80
CA ASP A 230 -17.04 27.77 -19.60
C ASP A 230 -17.98 27.95 -18.37
N TRP A 231 -18.99 28.83 -18.46
CA TRP A 231 -19.99 29.13 -17.42
C TRP A 231 -21.32 28.43 -17.67
#